data_AF-A0A1Y6F606-F1
#
_entry.id   AF-A0A1Y6F606-F1
#
_cell.length_a   1.000
_cell.length_b   1.000
_cell.length_c   1.000
_cell.angle_alpha   90.00
_cell.angle_beta   90.00
_cell.angle_gamma   90.00
#
_symmetry.space_group_name_H-M   'P 1'
#
loop_
_entity.id
_entity.type
_entity.pdbx_description
1 polymer ?
#
loop_
_entity_poly.entity_id
_entity_poly.type
_entity_poly.pdbx_seq_one_letter_code
_entity_poly.pdbx_strand_id
1 'polypeptide(L)'
;MNSPRTTLYRDKFNAKLMGVCSGIADYTGVNSLWVRLGALFLIPMTSGMVIPAYFIAGLLLNKKPSHLYVDADEQKYWQRVRQSPKRTAREIRARFRDVDRRLADVETHYVSSNPRLTAEIERLR
;
A
#
# COMPACT_ATOMS: atom_id res chain seq x y z
N MET A 1 -2.94 -14.67 7.54
CA MET A 1 -2.34 -14.79 6.19
C MET A 1 -1.68 -13.47 5.85
N ASN A 2 -0.35 -13.43 5.74
CA ASN A 2 0.36 -12.22 5.30
C ASN A 2 0.23 -12.11 3.77
N SER A 3 -0.22 -10.95 3.28
CA SER A 3 -0.25 -10.70 1.83
C SER A 3 1.20 -10.57 1.32
N PRO A 4 1.52 -11.07 0.12
CA PRO A 4 2.83 -10.87 -0.49
C PRO A 4 3.22 -9.38 -0.58
N ARG A 5 2.23 -8.47 -0.59
CA ARG A 5 2.43 -7.03 -0.63
C ARG A 5 2.47 -6.37 0.76
N THR A 6 2.51 -7.16 1.84
CA THR A 6 2.67 -6.63 3.21
C THR A 6 3.91 -7.18 3.91
N THR A 7 4.68 -8.06 3.27
CA THR A 7 5.90 -8.65 3.85
C THR A 7 7.13 -7.77 3.62
N LEU A 8 8.14 -7.95 4.48
CA LEU A 8 9.47 -7.35 4.35
C LEU A 8 10.29 -8.17 3.35
N TYR A 9 10.81 -7.50 2.33
CA TYR A 9 11.71 -8.10 1.35
C TYR A 9 13.06 -7.41 1.37
N ARG A 10 14.08 -8.14 0.94
CA ARG A 10 15.39 -7.58 0.63
C ARG A 10 15.38 -7.04 -0.79
N ASP A 11 15.67 -5.76 -0.94
CA ASP A 11 15.75 -5.13 -2.26
C ASP A 11 17.19 -5.19 -2.78
N LYS A 12 17.44 -6.15 -3.67
CA LYS A 12 18.73 -6.31 -4.37
C LYS A 12 18.95 -5.24 -5.46
N PHE A 13 17.91 -4.60 -5.99
CA PHE A 13 18.05 -3.63 -7.08
C PHE A 13 18.70 -2.34 -6.58
N ASN A 14 18.29 -1.84 -5.40
CA ASN A 14 18.91 -0.66 -4.76
C ASN A 14 19.96 -1.02 -3.70
N ALA A 15 20.52 -2.23 -3.76
CA ALA A 15 21.48 -2.72 -2.77
C ALA A 15 22.88 -2.10 -2.97
N LYS A 16 23.55 -1.74 -1.86
CA LYS A 16 25.00 -1.50 -1.83
C LYS A 16 25.82 -2.72 -1.38
N LEU A 17 25.29 -3.54 -0.47
CA LEU A 17 25.96 -4.75 0.06
C LEU A 17 25.06 -5.98 -0.03
N MET A 18 24.03 -6.07 0.82
CA MET A 18 23.03 -7.13 0.73
C MET A 18 21.61 -6.61 0.48
N GLY A 19 21.37 -5.30 0.42
CA GLY A 19 20.04 -4.78 0.13
C GLY A 19 19.06 -4.84 1.31
N VAL A 20 19.58 -5.02 2.52
CA VAL A 20 18.79 -5.06 3.75
C VAL A 20 18.30 -3.65 4.11
N CYS A 21 19.18 -2.64 4.09
CA CYS A 21 18.79 -1.25 4.34
C CYS A 21 17.79 -0.72 3.29
N SER A 22 17.95 -1.09 2.01
CA SER A 22 16.99 -0.74 0.95
C SER A 22 15.65 -1.45 1.16
N GLY A 23 15.68 -2.72 1.59
CA GLY A 23 14.47 -3.46 1.97
C GLY A 23 13.72 -2.85 3.16
N ILE A 24 14.46 -2.44 4.20
CA ILE A 24 13.88 -1.75 5.37
C ILE A 24 13.29 -0.40 4.96
N ALA A 25 13.99 0.36 4.12
CA ALA A 25 13.48 1.62 3.56
C ALA A 25 12.19 1.42 2.75
N ASP A 26 12.16 0.41 1.88
CA ASP A 26 10.99 0.06 1.08
C ASP A 26 9.79 -0.38 1.93
N TYR A 27 10.06 -1.03 3.06
CA TYR A 27 9.03 -1.51 3.97
C TYR A 27 8.48 -0.39 4.86
N THR A 28 9.38 0.45 5.38
CA THR A 28 9.03 1.54 6.30
C THR A 28 8.56 2.80 5.58
N GLY A 29 8.88 2.98 4.31
CA GLY A 29 8.65 4.22 3.57
C GLY A 29 9.64 5.34 3.90
N VAL A 30 10.69 5.06 4.67
CA VAL A 30 11.76 6.02 5.01
C VAL A 30 12.82 6.02 3.91
N ASN A 31 13.45 7.17 3.64
CA ASN A 31 14.53 7.24 2.66
C ASN A 31 15.69 6.30 3.04
N SER A 32 16.15 5.50 2.07
CA SER A 32 17.25 4.53 2.25
C SER A 32 18.56 5.15 2.75
N LEU A 33 18.79 6.44 2.49
CA LEU A 33 19.94 7.16 3.02
C LEU A 33 19.89 7.30 4.54
N TRP A 34 18.74 7.69 5.11
CA TRP A 34 18.55 7.80 6.56
C TRP A 34 18.70 6.44 7.25
N VAL A 35 18.16 5.37 6.64
CA VAL A 35 18.31 4.00 7.16
C VAL A 35 19.79 3.58 7.19
N ARG A 36 20.56 3.94 6.16
CA ARG A 36 22.01 3.66 6.11
C ARG A 36 22.78 4.47 7.15
N LEU A 37 22.49 5.76 7.30
CA LEU A 37 23.12 6.62 8.30
C LEU A 37 22.81 6.15 9.72
N GLY A 38 21.55 5.77 10.00
CA GLY A 38 21.16 5.20 11.28
C GLY A 38 21.90 3.90 11.58
N ALA A 39 22.02 2.99 10.59
CA ALA A 39 22.81 1.77 10.74
C ALA A 39 24.29 2.08 11.01
N LEU A 40 24.90 3.02 10.29
CA LEU A 40 26.29 3.43 10.48
C LEU A 40 26.53 4.03 11.87
N PHE A 41 25.61 4.83 12.37
CA PHE A 41 25.67 5.41 13.71
C PHE A 41 25.51 4.37 14.81
N LEU A 42 24.69 3.34 14.58
CA LEU A 42 24.48 2.23 15.52
C LEU A 42 25.67 1.26 15.62
N ILE A 43 26.53 1.19 14.59
CA ILE A 43 27.72 0.31 14.59
C ILE A 43 28.63 0.57 15.80
N PRO A 44 29.18 1.78 16.03
CA PRO A 44 30.04 2.02 17.19
C PRO A 44 29.29 1.90 18.53
N MET A 45 28.00 2.29 18.57
CA MET A 45 27.17 2.21 19.78
C MET A 45 26.97 0.77 20.28
N THR A 46 26.91 -0.19 19.36
CA THR A 46 26.64 -1.62 19.65
C THR A 46 27.90 -2.49 19.58
N SER A 47 29.09 -1.87 19.64
CA SER A 47 30.37 -2.58 19.50
C SER A 47 30.47 -3.41 18.21
N GLY A 48 29.85 -2.96 17.13
CA GLY A 48 29.87 -3.62 15.82
C GLY A 48 28.85 -4.74 15.63
N MET A 49 27.98 -5.04 16.61
CA MET A 49 26.99 -6.13 16.52
C MET A 49 25.99 -5.97 15.37
N VAL A 50 25.79 -4.75 14.89
CA VAL A 50 24.95 -4.44 13.70
C VAL A 50 25.50 -5.10 12.43
N ILE A 51 26.81 -5.34 12.32
CA ILE A 51 27.44 -5.95 11.15
C ILE A 51 26.97 -7.40 10.96
N PRO A 52 27.16 -8.33 11.93
CA PRO A 52 26.65 -9.70 11.78
C PRO A 52 25.12 -9.74 11.69
N ALA A 53 24.40 -8.87 12.41
CA ALA A 53 22.95 -8.76 12.28
C ALA A 53 22.51 -8.40 10.85
N TYR A 54 23.24 -7.52 10.17
CA TYR A 54 22.99 -7.17 8.77
C TYR A 54 23.16 -8.37 7.83
N PHE A 55 24.20 -9.19 8.05
CA PHE A 55 24.43 -10.41 7.26
C PHE A 55 23.32 -11.45 7.50
N ILE A 56 22.96 -11.69 8.77
CA ILE A 56 21.88 -12.61 9.14
C ILE A 56 20.55 -12.16 8.52
N ALA A 57 20.21 -10.88 8.60
CA ALA A 57 19.02 -10.32 7.97
C ALA A 57 19.08 -10.45 6.43
N GLY A 58 20.25 -10.31 5.83
CA GLY A 58 20.46 -10.50 4.39
C GLY A 58 20.26 -11.93 3.92
N LEU A 59 20.56 -12.92 4.78
CA LEU A 59 20.37 -14.34 4.52
C LEU A 59 18.91 -14.77 4.75
N LEU A 60 18.27 -14.27 5.80
CA LEU A 60 16.90 -14.61 6.18
C LEU A 60 15.83 -13.91 5.32
N LEU A 61 16.08 -12.67 4.86
CA LEU A 61 15.08 -11.98 4.04
C LEU A 61 14.99 -12.57 2.63
N ASN A 62 13.77 -12.90 2.26
CA ASN A 62 13.40 -13.26 0.89
C ASN A 62 13.70 -12.12 -0.08
N LYS A 63 14.15 -12.49 -1.29
CA LYS A 63 14.41 -11.55 -2.37
C LYS A 63 13.10 -10.92 -2.83
N LYS A 64 13.09 -9.59 -3.03
CA LYS A 64 11.96 -8.86 -3.62
C LYS A 64 11.66 -9.41 -5.03
N PRO A 65 10.43 -9.87 -5.32
CA PRO A 65 10.04 -10.28 -6.67
C PRO A 65 10.02 -9.05 -7.60
N SER A 66 10.42 -9.24 -8.87
CA SER A 66 10.65 -8.14 -9.83
C SER A 66 9.39 -7.36 -10.21
N HIS A 67 8.22 -7.99 -10.14
CA HIS A 67 6.92 -7.39 -10.51
C HIS A 67 5.98 -7.24 -9.30
N LEU A 68 6.53 -7.02 -8.09
CA LEU A 68 5.71 -6.90 -6.88
C LEU A 68 4.75 -5.69 -6.93
N TYR A 69 5.22 -4.60 -7.54
CA TYR A 69 4.47 -3.38 -7.77
C TYR A 69 4.55 -3.03 -9.25
N VAL A 70 3.44 -2.58 -9.81
CA VAL A 70 3.37 -2.12 -11.21
C VAL A 70 4.01 -0.75 -11.35
N ASP A 71 3.81 0.12 -10.34
CA ASP A 71 4.29 1.50 -10.36
C ASP A 71 4.69 2.00 -8.96
N ALA A 72 5.40 3.12 -8.91
CA ALA A 72 5.86 3.77 -7.68
C ALA A 72 4.69 4.20 -6.77
N ASP A 73 3.56 4.58 -7.35
CA ASP A 73 2.36 4.96 -6.58
C ASP A 73 1.71 3.75 -5.90
N GLU A 74 1.73 2.58 -6.55
CA GLU A 74 1.27 1.33 -5.94
C GLU A 74 2.14 0.96 -4.74
N GLN A 75 3.47 1.11 -4.86
CA GLN A 75 4.39 0.88 -3.75
C GLN A 75 4.06 1.77 -2.55
N LYS A 76 3.86 3.07 -2.77
CA LYS A 76 3.49 4.04 -1.70
C LYS A 76 2.14 3.73 -1.08
N TYR A 77 1.17 3.30 -1.89
CA TYR A 77 -0.14 2.86 -1.40
C TYR A 77 0.02 1.70 -0.43
N TRP A 78 0.75 0.65 -0.81
CA TRP A 78 0.98 -0.51 0.06
C TRP A 78 1.84 -0.20 1.29
N GLN A 79 2.75 0.79 1.23
CA GLN A 79 3.43 1.29 2.42
C GLN A 79 2.45 1.93 3.41
N ARG A 80 1.53 2.77 2.91
CA ARG A 80 0.50 3.42 3.73
C ARG A 80 -0.46 2.42 4.37
N VAL A 81 -0.87 1.40 3.60
CA VAL A 81 -1.72 0.29 4.09
C VAL A 81 -1.05 -0.43 5.26
N ARG A 82 0.26 -0.69 5.19
CA ARG A 82 1.01 -1.34 6.27
C ARG A 82 1.12 -0.46 7.52
N GLN A 83 1.42 0.84 7.35
CA GLN A 83 1.59 1.76 8.47
C GLN A 83 0.29 2.03 9.22
N SER A 84 -0.85 2.06 8.52
CA SER A 84 -2.13 2.46 9.13
C SER A 84 -3.35 1.74 8.54
N PRO A 85 -3.48 0.41 8.72
CA PRO A 85 -4.52 -0.38 8.07
C PRO A 85 -5.94 0.10 8.43
N LYS A 86 -6.18 0.50 9.69
CA LYS A 86 -7.48 1.06 10.13
C LYS A 86 -7.81 2.38 9.42
N ARG A 87 -6.82 3.24 9.19
CA ARG A 87 -7.01 4.53 8.50
C ARG A 87 -7.29 4.30 7.02
N THR A 88 -6.53 3.43 6.37
CA THR A 88 -6.73 3.10 4.97
C THR A 88 -8.08 2.42 4.74
N ALA A 89 -8.49 1.48 5.61
CA ALA A 89 -9.82 0.87 5.52
C ALA A 89 -10.96 1.91 5.69
N ARG A 90 -10.79 2.89 6.59
CA ARG A 90 -11.76 3.98 6.76
C ARG A 90 -11.82 4.89 5.53
N GLU A 91 -10.68 5.25 4.95
CA GLU A 91 -10.61 6.04 3.72
C GLU A 91 -11.29 5.32 2.55
N ILE A 92 -11.01 4.03 2.38
CA ILE A 92 -11.63 3.19 1.36
C ILE A 92 -13.15 3.15 1.55
N ARG A 93 -13.64 2.92 2.77
CA ARG A 93 -15.09 2.93 3.07
C ARG A 93 -15.75 4.28 2.80
N ALA A 94 -15.05 5.38 3.11
CA ALA A 94 -15.57 6.71 2.81
C ALA A 94 -15.70 6.95 1.31
N ARG A 95 -14.71 6.51 0.51
CA ARG A 95 -14.77 6.57 -0.96
C ARG A 95 -15.87 5.70 -1.54
N PHE A 96 -16.07 4.49 -1.04
CA PHE A 96 -17.18 3.63 -1.48
C PHE A 96 -18.53 4.28 -1.25
N ARG A 97 -18.74 4.87 -0.07
CA ARG A 97 -19.99 5.57 0.25
C ARG A 97 -20.24 6.77 -0.69
N ASP A 98 -19.20 7.47 -1.09
CA ASP A 98 -19.30 8.57 -2.06
C ASP A 98 -19.68 8.06 -3.46
N VAL A 99 -19.06 6.95 -3.90
CA VAL A 99 -19.41 6.28 -5.16
C VAL A 99 -20.85 5.78 -5.14
N ASP A 100 -21.30 5.15 -4.06
CA ASP A 100 -22.68 4.67 -3.90
C ASP A 100 -23.68 5.83 -4.00
N ARG A 101 -23.36 6.99 -3.39
CA ARG A 101 -24.18 8.19 -3.49
C ARG A 101 -24.28 8.70 -4.92
N ARG A 102 -23.15 8.78 -5.63
CA ARG A 102 -23.11 9.23 -7.02
C ARG A 102 -23.85 8.25 -7.95
N LEU A 103 -23.78 6.96 -7.65
CA LEU A 103 -24.51 5.95 -8.40
C LEU A 103 -26.03 6.12 -8.24
N ALA A 104 -26.50 6.37 -7.01
CA ALA A 104 -27.91 6.64 -6.74
C ALA A 104 -28.44 7.88 -7.46
N ASP A 105 -27.63 8.95 -7.56
CA ASP A 105 -28.00 10.16 -8.32
C ASP A 105 -28.17 9.86 -9.82
N VAL A 106 -27.26 9.05 -10.40
CA VAL A 106 -27.34 8.63 -11.81
C VAL A 106 -28.53 7.70 -12.05
N GLU A 107 -28.79 6.76 -11.14
CA GLU A 107 -29.96 5.87 -11.19
C GLU A 107 -31.26 6.68 -11.19
N THR A 108 -31.34 7.71 -10.34
CA THR A 108 -32.49 8.62 -10.29
C THR A 108 -32.72 9.31 -11.63
N HIS A 109 -31.67 9.78 -12.31
CA HIS A 109 -31.80 10.42 -13.63
C HIS A 109 -32.35 9.45 -14.70
N TYR A 110 -31.93 8.18 -14.66
CA TYR A 110 -32.38 7.18 -15.64
C TYR A 110 -33.81 6.66 -15.36
N VAL A 111 -34.14 6.39 -14.10
CA VAL A 111 -35.46 5.84 -13.71
C VAL A 111 -36.55 6.92 -13.70
N SER A 112 -36.23 8.17 -13.38
CA SER A 112 -37.19 9.28 -13.39
C SER A 112 -37.55 9.80 -14.79
N SER A 113 -36.96 9.26 -15.87
CA SER A 113 -37.23 9.71 -17.23
C SER A 113 -38.56 9.22 -17.83
N ASN A 114 -39.47 8.56 -17.07
CA ASN A 114 -40.79 8.21 -17.61
C ASN A 114 -42.01 8.24 -16.66
N PRO A 115 -42.24 9.31 -15.87
CA PRO A 115 -43.48 9.47 -15.11
C PRO A 115 -44.73 9.62 -16.00
N ARG A 116 -44.56 10.02 -17.27
CA ARG A 116 -45.65 10.14 -18.25
C ARG A 116 -46.26 8.79 -18.63
N LEU A 117 -45.45 7.75 -18.86
CA LEU A 117 -45.94 6.41 -19.21
C LEU A 117 -46.74 5.77 -18.06
N THR A 118 -46.27 5.91 -16.82
CA THR A 118 -46.98 5.38 -15.65
C THR A 118 -48.33 6.06 -15.45
N ALA A 119 -48.40 7.39 -15.61
CA ALA A 119 -49.64 8.14 -15.50
C ALA A 119 -50.67 7.81 -16.60
N GLU A 120 -50.20 7.43 -17.79
CA GLU A 120 -51.06 7.08 -18.92
C GLU A 120 -51.64 5.65 -18.79
N ILE A 121 -50.88 4.73 -18.19
CA ILE A 121 -51.37 3.39 -17.83
C ILE A 121 -52.47 3.45 -16.75
N GLU A 122 -52.31 4.30 -15.74
CA GLU A 122 -53.32 4.49 -14.68
C GLU A 122 -54.63 5.08 -15.22
N ARG A 123 -54.57 5.93 -16.25
CA ARG A 123 -55.75 6.55 -16.87
C ARG A 123 -56.55 5.60 -17.77
N LEU A 124 -55.92 4.52 -18.26
CA LEU A 124 -56.56 3.51 -19.12
C LEU A 124 -57.10 2.30 -18.33
N ARG A 125 -56.98 2.32 -17.00
CA ARG A 125 -57.52 1.31 -16.09
C ARG A 125 -58.77 1.82 -15.40
#